data_AF-A0A4S4MWA3-F1
#
_entry.id   AF-A0A4S4MWA3-F1
#
_cell.length_a   1.000
_cell.length_b   1.000
_cell.length_c   1.000
_cell.angle_alpha   90.00
_cell.angle_beta   90.00
_cell.angle_gamma   90.00
#
_symmetry.space_group_name_H-M   'P 1'
#
loop_
_entity.id
_entity.type
_entity.pdbx_description
1 polymer ?
#
loop_
_entity_poly.entity_id
_entity_poly.type
_entity_poly.pdbx_seq_one_letter_code
_entity_poly.pdbx_strand_id
1 'polypeptide(L)'
;MFLSRTVAGEICMEAKTNEAAYEALKILDKEGLLRFSLSSVVEELIKLFINTRSITLPNIGATLRHLYLDFPSKDPTVRVVLLLQIFISTLGGQSSLNVPSFVPTCKEKIDDLGLSPIKRTDLLEALANNFAPEHFGGILDFGRVEMKMSRNEVEGLVQELAFRCLESSCKGKMLKRLLEAYPFLDDLVRERAMQHYRLKLDELPAWDDEKAVTAYQAPLCRDNSVSRQYNNIADVQPVQAALIAGDRDRKGDDDDAMDQDAMDEAADEVDDDDDLGNIGQDTLSYMIRKDEMGPTRARRRFFDVYTSDHGHSAKLTFPSDYLHVGKYVRTRYGVRSGICAVFMMNAIVNCNPAAIHNYSYMDSWSPETRIPITLKLFKMLARLGRSTQGSILFDDIEAGAEFYFTEEDYLSPEDLSGTPQKSFVAKRTKRPRFRIKMVQEYTVKTESSPGPSTLPFESLDVVGESSSSRPRPRRSTASKKSYAIPDSDDDAIADEQDDMVQHVSAHAKKRKVESNMQKWIKHLTALMKEEEKKYKEKKRRMQASSGDNKLRVTRSEFLRSLSFHLQRLRKSDKAKRQQLYGLDVPDEDHSSGEDDEYHATSRKRRRVN
;
A
#
# COMPACT_ATOMS: atom_id res chain seq x y z
N MET A 1 -17.36 -34.40 -28.12
CA MET A 1 -16.75 -34.49 -26.77
C MET A 1 -16.69 -33.07 -26.23
N PHE A 2 -17.19 -32.81 -25.03
CA PHE A 2 -17.08 -31.49 -24.41
C PHE A 2 -15.74 -31.42 -23.68
N LEU A 3 -14.79 -30.68 -24.23
CA LEU A 3 -13.53 -30.35 -23.57
C LEU A 3 -13.61 -28.88 -23.16
N SER A 4 -13.24 -28.54 -21.93
CA SER A 4 -13.18 -27.15 -21.48
C SER A 4 -11.79 -26.55 -21.74
N ARG A 5 -11.70 -25.21 -21.73
CA ARG A 5 -10.42 -24.48 -21.89
C ARG A 5 -9.40 -24.86 -20.80
N THR A 6 -9.87 -25.08 -19.58
CA THR A 6 -9.04 -25.52 -18.45
C THR A 6 -8.41 -26.88 -18.70
N VAL A 7 -9.19 -27.87 -19.13
CA VAL A 7 -8.67 -29.23 -19.39
C VAL A 7 -7.67 -29.22 -20.54
N ALA A 8 -7.97 -28.45 -21.60
CA ALA A 8 -6.99 -28.25 -22.68
C ALA A 8 -5.70 -27.60 -22.16
N GLY A 9 -5.81 -26.61 -21.28
CA GLY A 9 -4.65 -25.98 -20.62
C GLY A 9 -3.81 -26.96 -19.80
N GLU A 10 -4.43 -27.89 -19.06
CA GLU A 10 -3.71 -28.95 -18.34
C GLU A 10 -2.98 -29.90 -19.29
N ILE A 11 -3.66 -30.37 -20.34
CA ILE A 11 -3.05 -31.22 -21.37
C ILE A 11 -1.86 -30.50 -22.02
N CYS A 12 -1.97 -29.19 -22.29
CA CYS A 12 -0.86 -28.38 -22.79
C CYS A 12 0.31 -28.32 -21.79
N MET A 13 0.04 -28.16 -20.49
CA MET A 13 1.09 -28.17 -19.46
C MET A 13 1.77 -29.54 -19.30
N GLU A 14 1.11 -30.61 -19.74
CA GLU A 14 1.62 -31.98 -19.78
C GLU A 14 2.16 -32.39 -21.17
N ALA A 15 2.27 -31.48 -22.14
CA ALA A 15 2.59 -31.82 -23.54
C ALA A 15 3.85 -32.68 -23.72
N LYS A 16 4.83 -32.55 -22.80
CA LYS A 16 6.07 -33.35 -22.82
C LYS A 16 6.01 -34.65 -22.01
N THR A 17 5.07 -34.77 -21.09
CA THR A 17 4.91 -35.95 -20.23
C THR A 17 3.79 -36.86 -20.73
N ASN A 18 2.84 -36.32 -21.50
CA ASN A 18 1.68 -36.99 -22.05
C ASN A 18 1.48 -36.57 -23.52
N GLU A 19 2.45 -36.93 -24.37
CA GLU A 19 2.45 -36.57 -25.80
C GLU A 19 1.20 -37.08 -26.53
N ALA A 20 0.70 -38.27 -26.16
CA ALA A 20 -0.49 -38.86 -26.78
C ALA A 20 -1.76 -38.01 -26.59
N ALA A 21 -1.97 -37.49 -25.37
CA ALA A 21 -3.11 -36.60 -25.10
C ALA A 21 -2.98 -35.26 -25.82
N TYR A 22 -1.76 -34.71 -25.88
CA TYR A 22 -1.49 -33.45 -26.57
C TYR A 22 -1.64 -33.56 -28.09
N GLU A 23 -1.17 -34.64 -28.71
CA GLU A 23 -1.41 -34.91 -30.14
C GLU A 23 -2.90 -35.09 -30.45
N ALA A 24 -3.64 -35.81 -29.60
CA ALA A 24 -5.09 -35.92 -29.74
C ALA A 24 -5.77 -34.54 -29.66
N LEU A 25 -5.33 -33.68 -28.75
CA LEU A 25 -5.84 -32.31 -28.63
C LEU A 25 -5.57 -31.47 -29.89
N LYS A 26 -4.37 -31.60 -30.49
CA LYS A 26 -4.02 -30.92 -31.75
C LYS A 26 -4.85 -31.42 -32.93
N ILE A 27 -5.14 -32.72 -32.99
CA ILE A 27 -6.02 -33.30 -34.03
C ILE A 27 -7.44 -32.72 -33.89
N LEU A 28 -7.98 -32.69 -32.67
CA LEU A 28 -9.31 -32.11 -32.41
C LEU A 28 -9.40 -30.64 -32.82
N ASP A 29 -8.34 -29.84 -32.57
CA ASP A 29 -8.26 -28.44 -33.01
C ASP A 29 -8.24 -28.33 -34.55
N LYS A 30 -7.41 -29.14 -35.22
CA LYS A 30 -7.32 -29.18 -36.69
C LYS A 30 -8.62 -29.59 -37.37
N GLU A 31 -9.37 -30.51 -36.76
CA GLU A 31 -10.66 -30.98 -37.26
C GLU A 31 -11.81 -30.01 -36.94
N GLY A 32 -11.55 -28.93 -36.19
CA GLY A 32 -12.57 -27.96 -35.79
C GLY A 32 -13.60 -28.53 -34.80
N LEU A 33 -13.21 -29.56 -34.04
CA LEU A 33 -14.07 -30.25 -33.08
C LEU A 33 -14.03 -29.61 -31.68
N LEU A 34 -13.10 -28.67 -31.45
CA LEU A 34 -13.04 -27.86 -30.24
C LEU A 34 -13.97 -26.64 -30.36
N ARG A 35 -14.65 -26.29 -29.26
CA ARG A 35 -15.48 -25.07 -29.17
C ARG A 35 -14.65 -23.78 -29.04
N PHE A 36 -13.33 -23.90 -28.93
CA PHE A 36 -12.40 -22.80 -28.78
C PHE A 36 -11.16 -23.03 -29.65
N SER A 37 -10.43 -21.96 -29.95
CA SER A 37 -9.12 -22.08 -30.62
C SER A 37 -8.05 -22.51 -29.63
N LEU A 38 -7.35 -23.60 -29.91
CA LEU A 38 -6.24 -24.06 -29.08
C LEU A 38 -5.10 -23.03 -29.02
N SER A 39 -4.88 -22.28 -30.10
CA SER A 39 -3.89 -21.18 -30.13
C SER A 39 -4.18 -20.09 -29.10
N SER A 40 -5.45 -19.70 -28.93
CA SER A 40 -5.89 -18.73 -27.91
C SER A 40 -5.67 -19.27 -26.51
N VAL A 41 -5.93 -20.56 -26.29
CA VAL A 41 -5.70 -21.23 -25.01
C VAL A 41 -4.21 -21.24 -24.66
N VAL A 42 -3.34 -21.60 -25.61
CA VAL A 42 -1.89 -21.59 -25.41
C VAL A 42 -1.37 -20.18 -25.12
N GLU A 43 -1.83 -19.17 -25.85
CA GLU A 43 -1.45 -17.78 -25.63
C GLU A 43 -1.79 -17.31 -24.20
N GLU A 44 -3.04 -17.51 -23.76
CA GLU A 44 -3.48 -17.18 -22.40
C GLU A 44 -2.72 -17.97 -21.34
N LEU A 45 -2.48 -19.25 -21.58
CA LEU A 45 -1.71 -20.11 -20.68
C LEU A 45 -0.29 -19.58 -20.48
N ILE A 46 0.42 -19.21 -21.57
CA ILE A 46 1.77 -18.66 -21.46
C ILE A 46 1.75 -17.32 -20.71
N LYS A 47 0.74 -16.46 -20.97
CA LYS A 47 0.58 -15.16 -20.28
C LYS A 47 0.51 -15.30 -18.76
N LEU A 48 -0.09 -16.38 -18.23
CA LEU A 48 -0.20 -16.60 -16.78
C LEU A 48 1.18 -16.61 -16.10
N PHE A 49 2.23 -17.08 -16.78
CA PHE A 49 3.55 -17.24 -16.20
C PHE A 49 4.32 -15.92 -16.00
N ILE A 50 3.84 -14.80 -16.54
CA ILE A 50 4.50 -13.50 -16.35
C ILE A 50 4.55 -13.10 -14.87
N ASN A 51 3.54 -13.50 -14.09
CA ASN A 51 3.38 -13.10 -12.70
C ASN A 51 3.52 -14.27 -11.72
N THR A 52 4.01 -15.44 -12.14
CA THR A 52 4.09 -16.61 -11.26
C THR A 52 5.47 -17.22 -11.18
N ARG A 53 5.85 -17.60 -9.97
CA ARG A 53 7.17 -18.15 -9.65
C ARG A 53 7.52 -19.41 -10.44
N SER A 54 6.53 -20.16 -10.89
CA SER A 54 6.69 -21.32 -11.78
C SER A 54 7.53 -21.03 -13.04
N ILE A 55 7.63 -19.78 -13.51
CA ILE A 55 8.52 -19.39 -14.62
C ILE A 55 10.01 -19.64 -14.34
N THR A 56 10.40 -19.78 -13.06
CA THR A 56 11.80 -20.12 -12.73
C THR A 56 12.09 -21.62 -12.85
N LEU A 57 11.08 -22.46 -13.09
CA LEU A 57 11.23 -23.91 -13.12
C LEU A 57 11.67 -24.40 -14.52
N PRO A 58 12.75 -25.21 -14.62
CA PRO A 58 13.28 -25.64 -15.92
C PRO A 58 12.30 -26.45 -16.79
N ASN A 59 11.50 -27.32 -16.16
CA ASN A 59 10.51 -28.16 -16.83
C ASN A 59 9.39 -27.31 -17.44
N ILE A 60 8.88 -26.33 -16.69
CA ILE A 60 7.88 -25.38 -17.18
C ILE A 60 8.43 -24.65 -18.41
N GLY A 61 9.66 -24.13 -18.32
CA GLY A 61 10.28 -23.45 -19.45
C GLY A 61 10.42 -24.31 -20.70
N ALA A 62 10.72 -25.59 -20.54
CA ALA A 62 10.80 -26.52 -21.66
C ALA A 62 9.43 -26.77 -22.30
N THR A 63 8.36 -26.84 -21.51
CA THR A 63 6.97 -26.96 -21.99
C THR A 63 6.52 -25.69 -22.71
N LEU A 64 6.71 -24.50 -22.12
CA LEU A 64 6.27 -23.23 -22.74
C LEU A 64 6.91 -23.00 -24.11
N ARG A 65 8.20 -23.33 -24.26
CA ARG A 65 8.89 -23.25 -25.57
C ARG A 65 8.31 -24.23 -26.59
N HIS A 66 7.95 -25.44 -26.14
CA HIS A 66 7.34 -26.45 -27.03
C HIS A 66 5.95 -26.01 -27.50
N LEU A 67 5.12 -25.52 -26.58
CA LEU A 67 3.79 -24.99 -26.90
C LEU A 67 3.86 -23.80 -27.87
N TYR A 68 4.81 -22.89 -27.66
CA TYR A 68 4.98 -21.74 -28.56
C TYR A 68 5.46 -22.13 -29.96
N LEU A 69 6.30 -23.17 -30.09
CA LEU A 69 6.72 -23.66 -31.42
C LEU A 69 5.54 -24.23 -32.21
N ASP A 70 4.63 -24.94 -31.53
CA ASP A 70 3.41 -25.47 -32.14
C ASP A 70 2.37 -24.36 -32.42
N PHE A 71 2.26 -23.38 -31.52
CA PHE A 71 1.30 -22.27 -31.59
C PHE A 71 1.98 -20.90 -31.35
N PRO A 72 2.67 -20.33 -32.36
CA PRO A 72 3.31 -19.03 -32.21
C PRO A 72 2.31 -17.90 -31.97
N SER A 73 2.66 -16.98 -31.07
CA SER A 73 1.85 -15.79 -30.74
C SER A 73 2.62 -14.50 -31.03
N LYS A 74 1.89 -13.44 -31.41
CA LYS A 74 2.42 -12.08 -31.59
C LYS A 74 2.26 -11.22 -30.33
N ASP A 75 1.70 -11.78 -29.26
CA ASP A 75 1.43 -11.04 -28.04
C ASP A 75 2.73 -10.63 -27.31
N PRO A 76 2.87 -9.36 -26.90
CA PRO A 76 4.08 -8.87 -26.25
C PRO A 76 4.33 -9.52 -24.88
N THR A 77 3.30 -9.96 -24.16
CA THR A 77 3.43 -10.64 -22.86
C THR A 77 4.00 -12.04 -23.04
N VAL A 78 3.50 -12.80 -24.03
CA VAL A 78 4.05 -14.12 -24.40
C VAL A 78 5.54 -13.99 -24.74
N ARG A 79 5.88 -12.99 -25.55
CA ARG A 79 7.26 -12.67 -25.89
C ARG A 79 8.13 -12.42 -24.65
N VAL A 80 7.67 -11.59 -23.70
CA VAL A 80 8.42 -11.31 -22.46
C VAL A 80 8.60 -12.57 -21.63
N VAL A 81 7.56 -13.41 -21.49
CA VAL A 81 7.63 -14.68 -20.77
C VAL A 81 8.71 -15.61 -21.35
N LEU A 82 8.73 -15.77 -22.68
CA LEU A 82 9.71 -16.62 -23.35
C LEU A 82 11.13 -16.08 -23.24
N LEU A 83 11.32 -14.77 -23.40
CA LEU A 83 12.63 -14.13 -23.22
C LEU A 83 13.13 -14.27 -21.79
N LEU A 84 12.27 -14.01 -20.81
CA LEU A 84 12.57 -14.18 -19.39
C LEU A 84 12.98 -15.63 -19.09
N GLN A 85 12.26 -16.61 -19.64
CA GLN A 85 12.61 -18.02 -19.50
C GLN A 85 13.98 -18.36 -20.12
N ILE A 86 14.30 -17.82 -21.30
CA ILE A 86 15.60 -18.04 -21.95
C ILE A 86 16.72 -17.47 -21.07
N PHE A 87 16.56 -16.25 -20.57
CA PHE A 87 17.57 -15.61 -19.72
C PHE A 87 17.76 -16.37 -18.40
N ILE A 88 16.68 -16.73 -17.71
CA ILE A 88 16.74 -17.52 -16.46
C ILE A 88 17.42 -18.87 -16.70
N SER A 89 16.97 -19.62 -17.72
CA SER A 89 17.50 -20.96 -17.99
C SER A 89 18.96 -20.96 -18.43
N THR A 90 19.45 -19.88 -19.06
CA THR A 90 20.83 -19.78 -19.54
C THR A 90 21.79 -19.34 -18.43
N LEU A 91 21.31 -18.64 -17.40
CA LEU A 91 22.10 -18.37 -16.19
C LEU A 91 22.31 -19.62 -15.32
N GLY A 92 21.47 -20.66 -15.46
CA GLY A 92 21.68 -21.98 -14.85
C GLY A 92 21.80 -21.95 -13.32
N GLY A 93 21.19 -20.95 -12.65
CA GLY A 93 21.34 -20.75 -11.20
C GLY A 93 22.75 -20.37 -10.75
N GLN A 94 23.67 -20.09 -11.67
CA GLN A 94 25.02 -19.67 -11.31
C GLN A 94 25.02 -18.21 -10.86
N SER A 95 25.55 -17.98 -9.66
CA SER A 95 25.76 -16.65 -9.09
C SER A 95 27.00 -15.94 -9.67
N SER A 96 27.69 -16.53 -10.65
CA SER A 96 28.89 -15.95 -11.23
C SER A 96 28.51 -14.89 -12.26
N LEU A 97 29.20 -13.75 -12.20
CA LEU A 97 28.91 -12.56 -13.03
C LEU A 97 29.18 -12.76 -14.52
N ASN A 98 29.88 -13.84 -14.90
CA ASN A 98 30.34 -14.08 -16.26
C ASN A 98 30.16 -15.56 -16.58
N VAL A 99 29.03 -15.92 -17.21
CA VAL A 99 28.94 -17.16 -17.97
C VAL A 99 29.45 -16.81 -19.37
N PRO A 100 30.67 -17.23 -19.77
CA PRO A 100 31.29 -16.75 -21.02
C PRO A 100 30.49 -17.10 -22.28
N SER A 101 29.64 -18.14 -22.20
CA SER A 101 28.74 -18.58 -23.26
C SER A 101 27.33 -17.99 -23.18
N PHE A 102 27.04 -17.10 -22.22
CA PHE A 102 25.67 -16.60 -22.01
C PHE A 102 25.07 -15.96 -23.26
N VAL A 103 25.81 -15.02 -23.87
CA VAL A 103 25.32 -14.25 -25.03
C VAL A 103 25.09 -15.17 -26.24
N PRO A 104 26.06 -15.99 -26.69
CA PRO A 104 25.84 -16.93 -27.78
C PRO A 104 24.67 -17.90 -27.53
N THR A 105 24.58 -18.50 -26.34
CA THR A 105 23.52 -19.46 -26.01
C THR A 105 22.14 -18.80 -25.94
N CYS A 106 22.05 -17.56 -25.43
CA CYS A 106 20.78 -16.82 -25.48
C CYS A 106 20.38 -16.52 -26.92
N LYS A 107 21.32 -16.06 -27.74
CA LYS A 107 21.07 -15.73 -29.16
C LYS A 107 20.53 -16.93 -29.91
N GLU A 108 21.21 -18.07 -29.82
CA GLU A 108 20.78 -19.34 -30.44
C GLU A 108 19.34 -19.68 -30.07
N LYS A 109 19.02 -19.72 -28.77
CA LYS A 109 17.65 -20.02 -28.29
C LYS A 109 16.59 -19.00 -28.72
N ILE A 110 16.97 -17.73 -28.87
CA ILE A 110 16.08 -16.65 -29.31
C ILE A 110 15.79 -16.80 -30.81
N ASP A 111 16.82 -17.10 -31.60
CA ASP A 111 16.72 -17.33 -33.03
C ASP A 111 15.92 -18.62 -33.34
N ASP A 112 16.14 -19.69 -32.57
CA ASP A 112 15.40 -20.97 -32.67
C ASP A 112 13.88 -20.80 -32.47
N LEU A 113 13.49 -19.89 -31.57
CA LEU A 113 12.07 -19.57 -31.34
C LEU A 113 11.56 -18.45 -32.27
N GLY A 114 12.37 -17.92 -33.18
CA GLY A 114 11.96 -16.82 -34.05
C GLY A 114 11.59 -15.54 -33.27
N LEU A 115 12.20 -15.32 -32.09
CA LEU A 115 11.97 -14.13 -31.27
C LEU A 115 12.86 -12.94 -31.68
N SER A 116 13.80 -13.13 -32.59
CA SER A 116 14.58 -12.04 -33.18
C SER A 116 13.73 -11.19 -34.15
N PRO A 117 13.96 -9.86 -34.24
CA PRO A 117 14.95 -9.07 -33.51
C PRO A 117 14.47 -8.64 -32.10
N ILE A 118 15.39 -8.56 -31.15
CA ILE A 118 15.13 -8.07 -29.79
C ILE A 118 15.22 -6.55 -29.72
N LYS A 119 14.27 -5.92 -29.02
CA LYS A 119 14.21 -4.48 -28.78
C LYS A 119 14.68 -4.12 -27.36
N ARG A 120 15.08 -2.87 -27.17
CA ARG A 120 15.45 -2.32 -25.84
C ARG A 120 14.32 -2.49 -24.82
N THR A 121 13.09 -2.32 -25.26
CA THR A 121 11.87 -2.51 -24.46
C THR A 121 11.74 -3.95 -23.97
N ASP A 122 12.10 -4.94 -24.80
CA ASP A 122 12.05 -6.35 -24.41
C ASP A 122 13.02 -6.66 -23.27
N LEU A 123 14.25 -6.12 -23.33
CA LEU A 123 15.24 -6.26 -22.25
C LEU A 123 14.77 -5.59 -20.96
N LEU A 124 14.20 -4.39 -21.07
CA LEU A 124 13.70 -3.65 -19.90
C LEU A 124 12.56 -4.41 -19.22
N GLU A 125 11.55 -4.85 -19.96
CA GLU A 125 10.40 -5.58 -19.42
C GLU A 125 10.82 -6.93 -18.83
N ALA A 126 11.74 -7.65 -19.50
CA ALA A 126 12.30 -8.89 -18.97
C ALA A 126 13.06 -8.66 -17.65
N LEU A 127 13.86 -7.59 -17.53
CA LEU A 127 14.61 -7.25 -16.32
C LEU A 127 13.72 -6.71 -15.19
N ALA A 128 12.67 -5.95 -15.54
CA ALA A 128 11.72 -5.37 -14.60
C ALA A 128 10.81 -6.42 -13.97
N ASN A 129 10.55 -7.55 -14.65
CA ASN A 129 9.73 -8.63 -14.15
C ASN A 129 10.21 -9.16 -12.78
N ASN A 130 9.28 -9.46 -11.85
CA ASN A 130 9.59 -9.89 -10.47
C ASN A 130 10.56 -11.09 -10.37
N PHE A 131 10.57 -11.98 -11.35
CA PHE A 131 11.39 -13.19 -11.36
C PHE A 131 12.71 -13.05 -12.12
N ALA A 132 12.97 -11.86 -12.69
CA ALA A 132 14.22 -11.63 -13.39
C ALA A 132 15.42 -11.75 -12.45
N PRO A 133 16.51 -12.37 -12.91
CA PRO A 133 17.69 -12.67 -12.09
C PRO A 133 18.35 -11.40 -11.59
N GLU A 134 18.79 -11.40 -10.33
CA GLU A 134 19.56 -10.30 -9.75
C GLU A 134 20.96 -10.13 -10.38
N HIS A 135 21.48 -11.17 -11.04
CA HIS A 135 22.69 -11.13 -11.85
C HIS A 135 22.35 -10.69 -13.28
N PHE A 136 22.05 -9.40 -13.46
CA PHE A 136 21.62 -8.85 -14.75
C PHE A 136 22.77 -8.59 -15.76
N GLY A 137 24.03 -8.79 -15.35
CA GLY A 137 25.22 -8.48 -16.17
C GLY A 137 25.20 -9.13 -17.55
N GLY A 138 24.93 -10.44 -17.61
CA GLY A 138 24.83 -11.17 -18.89
C GLY A 138 23.74 -10.63 -19.82
N ILE A 139 22.60 -10.20 -19.27
CA ILE A 139 21.50 -9.62 -20.06
C ILE A 139 21.89 -8.24 -20.61
N LEU A 140 22.64 -7.43 -19.84
CA LEU A 140 23.17 -6.16 -20.34
C LEU A 140 24.24 -6.38 -21.42
N ASP A 141 25.10 -7.38 -21.24
CA ASP A 141 26.12 -7.72 -22.25
C ASP A 141 25.49 -8.29 -23.52
N PHE A 142 24.38 -9.02 -23.42
CA PHE A 142 23.57 -9.39 -24.57
C PHE A 142 23.10 -8.15 -25.36
N GLY A 143 22.57 -7.14 -24.66
CA GLY A 143 22.20 -5.86 -25.28
C GLY A 143 23.38 -5.12 -25.94
N ARG A 144 24.56 -5.17 -25.33
CA ARG A 144 25.78 -4.55 -25.90
C ARG A 144 26.27 -5.27 -27.15
N VAL A 145 26.34 -6.61 -27.11
CA VAL A 145 26.96 -7.42 -28.16
C VAL A 145 25.99 -7.65 -29.32
N GLU A 146 24.79 -8.14 -29.05
CA GLU A 146 23.84 -8.54 -30.09
C GLU A 146 23.00 -7.37 -30.59
N MET A 147 22.54 -6.50 -29.69
CA MET A 147 21.74 -5.33 -30.08
C MET A 147 22.61 -4.09 -30.37
N LYS A 148 23.94 -4.19 -30.23
CA LYS A 148 24.90 -3.11 -30.47
C LYS A 148 24.59 -1.84 -29.67
N MET A 149 24.01 -1.98 -28.48
CA MET A 149 23.66 -0.84 -27.63
C MET A 149 24.93 -0.09 -27.20
N SER A 150 24.93 1.22 -27.44
CA SER A 150 25.96 2.12 -26.94
C SER A 150 25.97 2.16 -25.40
N ARG A 151 27.08 2.60 -24.83
CA ARG A 151 27.21 2.79 -23.37
C ARG A 151 26.09 3.68 -22.81
N ASN A 152 25.74 4.75 -23.50
CA ASN A 152 24.70 5.68 -23.06
C ASN A 152 23.31 5.02 -23.05
N GLU A 153 23.03 4.17 -24.04
CA GLU A 153 21.78 3.42 -24.07
C GLU A 153 21.71 2.42 -22.92
N VAL A 154 22.80 1.70 -22.64
CA VAL A 154 22.86 0.80 -21.48
C VAL A 154 22.67 1.55 -20.18
N GLU A 155 23.38 2.68 -19.97
CA GLU A 155 23.22 3.51 -18.77
C GLU A 155 21.77 4.03 -18.62
N GLY A 156 21.13 4.44 -19.72
CA GLY A 156 19.72 4.83 -19.72
C GLY A 156 18.78 3.67 -19.39
N LEU A 157 19.08 2.44 -19.84
CA LEU A 157 18.25 1.25 -19.55
C LEU A 157 18.37 0.87 -18.07
N VAL A 158 19.58 0.93 -17.52
CA VAL A 158 19.85 0.66 -16.10
C VAL A 158 19.19 1.71 -15.21
N GLN A 159 19.19 2.99 -15.63
CA GLN A 159 18.46 4.05 -14.93
C GLN A 159 16.95 3.77 -14.88
N GLU A 160 16.35 3.45 -16.01
CA GLU A 160 14.92 3.15 -16.12
C GLU A 160 14.54 1.90 -15.31
N LEU A 161 15.39 0.86 -15.36
CA LEU A 161 15.25 -0.35 -14.55
C LEU A 161 15.31 -0.04 -13.05
N ALA A 162 16.24 0.83 -12.61
CA ALA A 162 16.34 1.22 -11.21
C ALA A 162 15.07 1.93 -10.74
N PHE A 163 14.43 2.76 -11.58
CA PHE A 163 13.16 3.40 -11.27
C PHE A 163 11.99 2.40 -11.19
N ARG A 164 11.90 1.45 -12.12
CA ARG A 164 10.91 0.35 -12.06
C ARG A 164 11.12 -0.54 -10.83
N CYS A 165 12.37 -0.76 -10.44
CA CYS A 165 12.70 -1.50 -9.21
C CYS A 165 12.17 -0.81 -7.96
N LEU A 166 12.01 0.53 -7.92
CA LEU A 166 11.43 1.21 -6.75
C LEU A 166 9.95 0.84 -6.53
N GLU A 167 9.20 0.69 -7.63
CA GLU A 167 7.77 0.39 -7.60
C GLU A 167 7.48 -1.10 -7.33
N SER A 168 8.42 -1.98 -7.67
CA SER A 168 8.32 -3.41 -7.32
C SER A 168 8.63 -3.64 -5.85
N SER A 169 7.81 -4.43 -5.16
CA SER A 169 8.04 -4.69 -3.74
C SER A 169 9.18 -5.67 -3.46
N CYS A 170 9.58 -6.51 -4.43
CA CYS A 170 10.48 -7.66 -4.23
C CYS A 170 11.87 -7.54 -4.90
N LYS A 171 12.15 -6.40 -5.55
CA LYS A 171 13.37 -6.15 -6.32
C LYS A 171 14.54 -5.55 -5.52
N GLY A 172 14.52 -5.64 -4.19
CA GLY A 172 15.53 -4.99 -3.33
C GLY A 172 16.96 -5.45 -3.61
N LYS A 173 17.17 -6.73 -3.92
CA LYS A 173 18.52 -7.24 -4.25
C LYS A 173 19.02 -6.74 -5.60
N MET A 174 18.15 -6.69 -6.61
CA MET A 174 18.48 -6.13 -7.92
C MET A 174 18.82 -4.65 -7.82
N LEU A 175 17.99 -3.87 -7.12
CA LEU A 175 18.26 -2.45 -6.88
C LEU A 175 19.60 -2.24 -6.17
N LYS A 176 19.89 -3.04 -5.14
CA LYS A 176 21.19 -3.00 -4.45
C LYS A 176 22.36 -3.14 -5.42
N ARG A 177 22.31 -4.17 -6.28
CA ARG A 177 23.38 -4.46 -7.24
C ARG A 177 23.47 -3.41 -8.36
N LEU A 178 22.35 -2.84 -8.79
CA LEU A 178 22.34 -1.73 -9.74
C LEU A 178 23.07 -0.52 -9.16
N LEU A 179 22.80 -0.16 -7.91
CA LEU A 179 23.46 0.96 -7.24
C LEU A 179 24.96 0.70 -6.98
N GLU A 180 25.33 -0.55 -6.67
CA GLU A 180 26.74 -0.95 -6.50
C GLU A 180 27.51 -0.92 -7.83
N ALA A 181 26.91 -1.40 -8.92
CA ALA A 181 27.53 -1.43 -10.25
C ALA A 181 27.56 -0.06 -10.94
N TYR A 182 26.55 0.79 -10.67
CA TYR A 182 26.39 2.10 -11.30
C TYR A 182 26.16 3.19 -10.24
N PRO A 183 27.24 3.71 -9.63
CA PRO A 183 27.13 4.65 -8.49
C PRO A 183 26.37 5.95 -8.79
N PHE A 184 26.28 6.37 -10.06
CA PHE A 184 25.53 7.58 -10.45
C PHE A 184 24.02 7.44 -10.19
N LEU A 185 23.52 6.21 -10.04
CA LEU A 185 22.10 5.95 -9.78
C LEU A 185 21.68 6.30 -8.36
N ASP A 186 22.59 6.36 -7.37
CA ASP A 186 22.22 6.64 -5.97
C ASP A 186 21.52 8.00 -5.85
N ASP A 187 22.11 9.02 -6.47
CA ASP A 187 21.55 10.38 -6.52
C ASP A 187 20.24 10.42 -7.31
N LEU A 188 20.19 9.74 -8.47
CA LEU A 188 18.99 9.72 -9.31
C LEU A 188 17.81 9.00 -8.65
N VAL A 189 18.06 7.91 -7.93
CA VAL A 189 17.04 7.18 -7.17
C VAL A 189 16.49 8.04 -6.05
N ARG A 190 17.38 8.75 -5.33
CA ARG A 190 16.97 9.68 -4.26
C ARG A 190 16.13 10.82 -4.81
N GLU A 191 16.59 11.46 -5.88
CA GLU A 191 15.87 12.53 -6.56
C GLU A 191 14.50 12.06 -7.05
N ARG A 192 14.45 10.94 -7.77
CA ARG A 192 13.21 10.35 -8.28
C ARG A 192 12.23 10.07 -7.15
N ALA A 193 12.69 9.46 -6.06
CA ALA A 193 11.81 9.10 -4.96
C ALA A 193 11.20 10.32 -4.27
N MET A 194 12.01 11.37 -4.04
CA MET A 194 11.54 12.60 -3.40
C MET A 194 10.62 13.43 -4.30
N GLN A 195 10.88 13.47 -5.61
CA GLN A 195 10.09 14.29 -6.54
C GLN A 195 8.80 13.61 -6.99
N HIS A 196 8.81 12.29 -7.21
CA HIS A 196 7.67 11.59 -7.85
C HIS A 196 6.82 10.74 -6.91
N TYR A 197 7.37 10.27 -5.78
CA TYR A 197 6.65 9.34 -4.89
C TYR A 197 6.27 9.96 -3.55
N ARG A 198 6.67 11.20 -3.29
CA ARG A 198 6.26 11.95 -2.11
C ARG A 198 4.79 12.35 -2.24
N LEU A 199 3.96 11.76 -1.39
CA LEU A 199 2.53 12.00 -1.42
C LEU A 199 2.18 13.33 -0.74
N LYS A 200 1.28 14.09 -1.34
CA LYS A 200 0.60 15.22 -0.70
C LYS A 200 -0.85 14.88 -0.41
N LEU A 201 -1.41 15.51 0.61
CA LEU A 201 -2.79 15.26 1.02
C LEU A 201 -3.79 15.64 -0.09
N ASP A 202 -3.50 16.72 -0.82
CA ASP A 202 -4.37 17.26 -1.87
C ASP A 202 -4.31 16.44 -3.18
N GLU A 203 -3.29 15.61 -3.35
CA GLU A 203 -3.14 14.70 -4.49
C GLU A 203 -3.94 13.39 -4.31
N LEU A 204 -4.50 13.16 -3.10
CA LEU A 204 -5.34 12.00 -2.82
C LEU A 204 -6.79 12.23 -3.28
N PRO A 205 -7.51 11.15 -3.69
CA PRO A 205 -8.91 11.23 -4.09
C PRO A 205 -9.80 11.93 -3.06
N ALA A 206 -10.88 12.53 -3.55
CA ALA A 206 -11.90 13.15 -2.72
C ALA A 206 -12.51 12.12 -1.75
N TRP A 207 -12.73 12.52 -0.49
CA TRP A 207 -13.20 11.59 0.56
C TRP A 207 -14.62 11.08 0.27
N ASP A 208 -15.39 11.82 -0.53
CA ASP A 208 -16.73 11.52 -0.97
C ASP A 208 -16.79 10.70 -2.27
N ASP A 209 -15.66 10.50 -2.96
CA ASP A 209 -15.54 9.57 -4.09
C ASP A 209 -15.10 8.18 -3.61
N GLU A 210 -16.08 7.37 -3.20
CA GLU A 210 -15.84 6.02 -2.66
C GLU A 210 -15.12 5.09 -3.66
N LYS A 211 -15.41 5.22 -4.95
CA LYS A 211 -14.79 4.39 -5.99
C LYS A 211 -13.32 4.75 -6.13
N ALA A 212 -12.99 6.03 -6.25
CA ALA A 212 -11.59 6.46 -6.35
C ALA A 212 -10.80 6.17 -5.07
N VAL A 213 -11.39 6.40 -3.89
CA VAL A 213 -10.75 6.10 -2.59
C VAL A 213 -10.45 4.60 -2.43
N THR A 214 -11.39 3.74 -2.83
CA THR A 214 -11.22 2.28 -2.75
C THR A 214 -10.17 1.81 -3.77
N ALA A 215 -10.18 2.35 -4.98
CA ALA A 215 -9.25 1.97 -6.03
C ALA A 215 -7.81 2.48 -5.78
N TYR A 216 -7.65 3.61 -5.08
CA TYR A 216 -6.36 4.28 -4.92
C TYR A 216 -5.27 3.38 -4.34
N GLN A 217 -4.09 3.46 -4.94
CA GLN A 217 -2.91 2.76 -4.45
C GLN A 217 -1.69 3.65 -4.69
N ALA A 218 -0.89 3.84 -3.65
CA ALA A 218 0.35 4.55 -3.75
C ALA A 218 1.36 3.77 -4.63
N PRO A 219 2.25 4.45 -5.37
CA PRO A 219 3.16 3.78 -6.31
C PRO A 219 4.16 2.82 -5.67
N LEU A 220 4.65 3.13 -4.46
CA LEU A 220 5.65 2.31 -3.78
C LEU A 220 5.03 1.35 -2.76
N CYS A 221 5.78 0.33 -2.34
CA CYS A 221 5.37 -0.60 -1.29
C CYS A 221 4.01 -1.29 -1.58
N ARG A 222 3.70 -1.54 -2.85
CA ARG A 222 2.48 -2.27 -3.23
C ARG A 222 2.52 -3.68 -2.67
N ASP A 223 1.35 -4.19 -2.30
CA ASP A 223 1.23 -5.56 -1.82
C ASP A 223 1.16 -6.52 -3.01
N ASN A 224 2.15 -7.41 -3.11
CA ASN A 224 2.18 -8.43 -4.16
C ASN A 224 1.27 -9.63 -3.83
N SER A 225 0.91 -9.82 -2.55
CA SER A 225 0.12 -10.96 -2.08
C SER A 225 -1.37 -10.77 -2.33
N VAL A 226 -1.84 -9.51 -2.38
CA VAL A 226 -3.23 -9.17 -2.71
C VAL A 226 -3.32 -8.97 -4.22
N SER A 227 -3.28 -10.08 -4.97
CA SER A 227 -3.77 -10.05 -6.35
C SER A 227 -5.22 -9.60 -6.30
N ARG A 228 -5.51 -8.38 -6.76
CA ARG A 228 -6.85 -7.74 -6.77
C ARG A 228 -7.90 -8.46 -7.63
N GLN A 229 -7.65 -9.71 -8.03
CA GLN A 229 -8.60 -10.54 -8.77
C GLN A 229 -9.95 -10.71 -8.04
N TYR A 230 -10.04 -10.38 -6.75
CA TYR A 230 -11.30 -10.45 -5.99
C TYR A 230 -12.15 -9.16 -5.97
N ASN A 231 -11.67 -8.02 -6.49
CA ASN A 231 -12.46 -6.78 -6.47
C ASN A 231 -13.49 -6.65 -7.61
N ASN A 232 -13.48 -7.55 -8.60
CA ASN A 232 -14.52 -7.61 -9.63
C ASN A 232 -15.74 -8.46 -9.22
N ILE A 233 -15.75 -9.08 -8.03
CA ILE A 233 -16.90 -9.83 -7.51
C ILE A 233 -17.86 -8.92 -6.71
N ALA A 234 -17.46 -7.68 -6.43
CA ALA A 234 -18.31 -6.74 -5.68
C ALA A 234 -19.54 -6.23 -6.46
N ASP A 235 -19.62 -6.48 -7.77
CA ASP A 235 -20.84 -6.22 -8.57
C ASP A 235 -21.83 -7.41 -8.59
N VAL A 236 -21.48 -8.54 -7.95
CA VAL A 236 -22.38 -9.69 -7.77
C VAL A 236 -22.55 -9.96 -6.27
N GLN A 237 -23.38 -9.12 -5.61
CA GLN A 237 -24.36 -9.47 -4.56
C GLN A 237 -24.53 -8.35 -3.51
N PRO A 238 -25.63 -7.58 -3.57
CA PRO A 238 -26.13 -6.80 -2.43
C PRO A 238 -26.93 -7.66 -1.42
N VAL A 239 -27.18 -8.94 -1.70
CA VAL A 239 -28.22 -9.71 -0.98
C VAL A 239 -27.70 -10.42 0.29
N GLN A 240 -26.41 -10.75 0.38
CA GLN A 240 -25.86 -11.47 1.56
C GLN A 240 -25.62 -10.60 2.80
N ALA A 241 -25.45 -9.28 2.64
CA ALA A 241 -25.29 -8.38 3.78
C ALA A 241 -26.61 -8.18 4.58
N ALA A 242 -27.77 -8.42 3.95
CA ALA A 242 -29.08 -8.32 4.59
C ALA A 242 -29.40 -9.52 5.49
N LEU A 243 -28.93 -10.72 5.14
CA LEU A 243 -29.24 -11.96 5.87
C LEU A 243 -28.45 -12.10 7.18
N ILE A 244 -27.23 -11.57 7.25
CA ILE A 244 -26.40 -11.64 8.47
C ILE A 244 -26.84 -10.61 9.53
N ALA A 245 -27.52 -9.53 9.12
CA ALA A 245 -28.03 -8.51 10.02
C ALA A 245 -29.36 -8.89 10.71
N GLY A 246 -30.07 -9.90 10.20
CA GLY A 246 -31.37 -10.34 10.73
C GLY A 246 -31.31 -11.30 11.92
N ASP A 247 -30.15 -11.89 12.22
CA ASP A 247 -30.05 -13.07 13.11
C ASP A 247 -29.48 -12.76 14.51
N ARG A 248 -29.63 -11.51 14.99
CA ARG A 248 -29.17 -11.14 16.35
C ARG A 248 -30.19 -10.55 17.30
N ASP A 249 -31.46 -10.40 16.92
CA ASP A 249 -32.50 -9.98 17.87
C ASP A 249 -33.89 -10.49 17.44
N ARG A 250 -34.19 -11.76 17.69
CA ARG A 250 -35.58 -12.22 17.87
C ARG A 250 -35.68 -13.28 18.96
N LYS A 251 -36.26 -12.86 20.09
CA LYS A 251 -36.71 -13.71 21.18
C LYS A 251 -38.24 -13.70 21.14
N GLY A 252 -38.84 -14.86 20.82
CA GLY A 252 -40.23 -15.26 21.08
C GLY A 252 -41.35 -14.48 20.37
N ASP A 253 -42.05 -15.12 19.44
CA ASP A 253 -43.40 -15.66 19.67
C ASP A 253 -43.88 -16.47 18.47
N ASP A 254 -44.76 -17.42 18.78
CA ASP A 254 -45.25 -18.55 17.99
C ASP A 254 -46.14 -18.23 16.77
N ASP A 255 -46.19 -19.24 15.90
CA ASP A 255 -47.28 -19.78 15.09
C ASP A 255 -47.78 -19.12 13.77
N ASP A 256 -47.81 -20.02 12.78
CA ASP A 256 -48.67 -20.15 11.59
C ASP A 256 -48.63 -19.10 10.47
N ALA A 257 -48.13 -19.51 9.29
CA ALA A 257 -48.98 -19.68 8.10
C ALA A 257 -48.19 -20.08 6.82
N MET A 258 -48.55 -21.26 6.29
CA MET A 258 -48.86 -21.60 4.90
C MET A 258 -47.83 -21.43 3.77
N ASP A 259 -47.55 -22.57 3.13
CA ASP A 259 -47.09 -22.76 1.75
C ASP A 259 -47.78 -21.83 0.75
N GLN A 260 -46.99 -21.30 -0.20
CA GLN A 260 -47.44 -21.12 -1.57
C GLN A 260 -46.26 -21.14 -2.54
N ASP A 261 -46.17 -22.25 -3.27
CA ASP A 261 -45.47 -22.38 -4.54
C ASP A 261 -45.98 -21.32 -5.54
N ALA A 262 -45.08 -20.52 -6.06
CA ALA A 262 -45.28 -19.76 -7.29
C ALA A 262 -44.03 -19.90 -8.15
N MET A 263 -44.09 -20.85 -9.07
CA MET A 263 -43.24 -20.92 -10.24
C MET A 263 -43.48 -19.66 -11.07
N ASP A 264 -42.46 -18.81 -11.21
CA ASP A 264 -42.38 -17.85 -12.32
C ASP A 264 -41.13 -18.19 -13.12
N GLU A 265 -41.37 -18.91 -14.22
CA GLU A 265 -40.43 -19.10 -15.32
C GLU A 265 -40.25 -17.78 -16.06
N ALA A 266 -39.23 -17.01 -15.68
CA ALA A 266 -38.68 -15.98 -16.54
C ALA A 266 -37.68 -16.64 -17.49
N ALA A 267 -38.15 -16.91 -18.71
CA ALA A 267 -37.30 -17.25 -19.84
C ALA A 267 -36.45 -16.02 -20.21
N ASP A 268 -35.25 -15.94 -19.63
CA ASP A 268 -34.19 -15.09 -20.17
C ASP A 268 -33.55 -15.85 -21.34
N GLU A 269 -33.78 -15.34 -22.55
CA GLU A 269 -32.97 -15.62 -23.74
C GLU A 269 -31.55 -15.13 -23.46
N VAL A 270 -30.71 -16.02 -22.94
CA VAL A 270 -29.27 -15.79 -22.79
C VAL A 270 -28.64 -16.06 -24.15
N ASP A 271 -28.05 -15.00 -24.71
CA ASP A 271 -27.12 -15.05 -25.83
C ASP A 271 -26.05 -16.12 -25.52
N ASP A 272 -26.03 -17.18 -26.33
CA ASP A 272 -25.31 -18.45 -26.15
C ASP A 272 -23.80 -18.27 -26.42
N ASP A 273 -23.17 -17.26 -25.81
CA ASP A 273 -21.72 -17.15 -25.71
C ASP A 273 -21.30 -18.00 -24.49
N ASP A 274 -21.31 -19.33 -24.69
CA ASP A 274 -20.92 -20.34 -23.71
C ASP A 274 -19.66 -19.86 -22.95
N ASP A 275 -19.84 -19.45 -21.69
CA ASP A 275 -18.77 -19.10 -20.76
C ASP A 275 -17.95 -20.37 -20.44
N LEU A 276 -17.06 -20.76 -21.35
CA LEU A 276 -16.18 -21.94 -21.24
C LEU A 276 -15.06 -21.76 -20.20
N GLY A 277 -15.16 -20.73 -19.36
CA GLY A 277 -14.31 -20.46 -18.21
C GLY A 277 -12.94 -19.85 -18.56
N ASN A 278 -12.45 -19.01 -17.65
CA ASN A 278 -11.10 -18.47 -17.73
C ASN A 278 -10.04 -19.53 -17.38
N ILE A 279 -8.94 -19.57 -18.15
CA ILE A 279 -7.82 -20.47 -17.88
C ILE A 279 -7.10 -20.01 -16.60
N GLY A 280 -7.10 -20.86 -15.58
CA GLY A 280 -6.38 -20.66 -14.33
C GLY A 280 -5.13 -21.53 -14.22
N GLN A 281 -4.28 -21.25 -13.22
CA GLN A 281 -3.21 -22.17 -12.80
C GLN A 281 -3.68 -23.22 -11.78
N ASP A 282 -4.96 -23.20 -11.46
CA ASP A 282 -5.59 -24.17 -10.60
C ASP A 282 -5.82 -25.45 -11.38
N THR A 283 -5.44 -26.58 -10.81
CA THR A 283 -5.69 -27.87 -11.44
C THR A 283 -7.19 -28.14 -11.47
N LEU A 284 -7.67 -28.90 -12.45
CA LEU A 284 -9.03 -29.40 -12.53
C LEU A 284 -9.40 -30.11 -11.24
N SER A 285 -8.49 -30.87 -10.64
CA SER A 285 -8.70 -31.49 -9.32
C SER A 285 -8.93 -30.48 -8.20
N TYR A 286 -8.29 -29.31 -8.26
CA TYR A 286 -8.52 -28.22 -7.31
C TYR A 286 -9.85 -27.51 -7.60
N MET A 287 -10.18 -27.27 -8.87
CA MET A 287 -11.47 -26.69 -9.28
C MET A 287 -12.64 -27.59 -8.93
N ILE A 288 -12.57 -28.90 -9.22
CA ILE A 288 -13.56 -29.90 -8.83
C ILE A 288 -13.73 -29.91 -7.32
N ARG A 289 -12.64 -29.90 -6.53
CA ARG A 289 -12.75 -29.81 -5.05
C ARG A 289 -13.39 -28.51 -4.60
N LYS A 290 -13.11 -27.39 -5.24
CA LYS A 290 -13.71 -26.09 -4.91
C LYS A 290 -15.21 -26.07 -5.23
N ASP A 291 -15.60 -26.68 -6.35
CA ASP A 291 -17.00 -26.85 -6.76
C ASP A 291 -17.73 -27.84 -5.84
N GLU A 292 -17.08 -28.94 -5.44
CA GLU A 292 -17.57 -29.87 -4.41
C GLU A 292 -17.68 -29.21 -3.03
N MET A 293 -16.84 -28.21 -2.73
CA MET A 293 -16.92 -27.35 -1.55
C MET A 293 -17.89 -26.18 -1.71
N GLY A 294 -18.58 -26.07 -2.85
CA GLY A 294 -19.70 -25.17 -3.06
C GLY A 294 -20.79 -25.38 -2.00
N PRO A 295 -21.72 -24.43 -1.83
CA PRO A 295 -22.61 -24.35 -0.66
C PRO A 295 -23.75 -25.38 -0.73
N THR A 296 -23.46 -26.67 -0.90
CA THR A 296 -24.50 -27.72 -0.96
C THR A 296 -24.73 -28.41 0.37
N ARG A 297 -23.97 -28.10 1.43
CA ARG A 297 -24.38 -28.37 2.83
C ARG A 297 -23.44 -27.67 3.83
N ALA A 298 -23.93 -26.57 4.37
CA ALA A 298 -23.38 -25.95 5.57
C ALA A 298 -23.42 -26.94 6.74
N ARG A 299 -22.30 -27.63 7.01
CA ARG A 299 -21.82 -28.11 8.34
C ARG A 299 -20.77 -29.20 8.16
N ARG A 300 -19.55 -28.78 7.86
CA ARG A 300 -18.33 -29.35 8.46
C ARG A 300 -17.19 -28.39 8.16
N ARG A 301 -16.65 -27.77 9.21
CA ARG A 301 -15.38 -27.06 9.14
C ARG A 301 -14.30 -28.10 8.84
N PHE A 302 -14.09 -28.39 7.56
CA PHE A 302 -12.89 -29.08 7.14
C PHE A 302 -11.77 -28.05 7.20
N PHE A 303 -10.92 -28.18 8.22
CA PHE A 303 -9.61 -27.54 8.23
C PHE A 303 -8.75 -28.28 7.21
N ASP A 304 -8.66 -27.74 6.00
CA ASP A 304 -7.75 -28.24 4.98
C ASP A 304 -6.32 -27.80 5.33
N VAL A 305 -5.64 -28.62 6.13
CA VAL A 305 -4.25 -28.39 6.56
C VAL A 305 -3.26 -29.08 5.60
N TYR A 306 -3.71 -29.76 4.55
CA TYR A 306 -2.87 -30.69 3.76
C TYR A 306 -3.06 -30.65 2.23
N THR A 307 -3.56 -29.56 1.64
CA THR A 307 -3.41 -29.36 0.19
C THR A 307 -2.00 -28.88 -0.16
N SER A 308 -1.09 -29.85 -0.37
CA SER A 308 0.20 -29.74 -1.07
C SER A 308 0.83 -28.34 -1.09
N ASP A 309 1.65 -28.06 -0.09
CA ASP A 309 2.45 -26.84 0.08
C ASP A 309 3.32 -26.51 -1.16
N HIS A 310 3.63 -27.52 -1.98
CA HIS A 310 4.46 -27.36 -3.18
C HIS A 310 3.72 -26.63 -4.31
N GLY A 311 2.41 -26.85 -4.48
CA GLY A 311 1.62 -26.21 -5.54
C GLY A 311 1.37 -24.72 -5.28
N HIS A 312 1.17 -24.33 -4.02
CA HIS A 312 0.92 -22.94 -3.62
C HIS A 312 2.18 -22.08 -3.77
N SER A 313 3.36 -22.65 -3.47
CA SER A 313 4.63 -21.93 -3.56
C SER A 313 5.01 -21.50 -4.98
N ALA A 314 4.58 -22.26 -6.00
CA ALA A 314 4.85 -21.99 -7.42
C ALA A 314 3.94 -20.90 -8.01
N LYS A 315 2.77 -20.65 -7.38
CA LYS A 315 1.79 -19.62 -7.77
C LYS A 315 2.07 -18.26 -7.15
N LEU A 316 3.06 -18.17 -6.25
CA LEU A 316 3.44 -16.91 -5.63
C LEU A 316 3.90 -15.90 -6.69
N THR A 317 3.52 -14.65 -6.49
CA THR A 317 3.82 -13.51 -7.38
C THR A 317 5.18 -12.86 -7.10
N PHE A 318 5.99 -13.52 -6.26
CA PHE A 318 7.30 -13.08 -5.82
C PHE A 318 8.29 -14.25 -5.71
N PRO A 319 9.59 -14.02 -5.91
CA PRO A 319 10.62 -15.05 -5.71
C PRO A 319 10.69 -15.54 -4.26
N SER A 320 11.18 -16.76 -4.00
CA SER A 320 11.32 -17.29 -2.62
C SER A 320 12.24 -16.46 -1.74
N ASP A 321 13.34 -15.98 -2.30
CA ASP A 321 14.46 -15.38 -1.59
C ASP A 321 14.51 -13.87 -1.82
N TYR A 322 13.34 -13.23 -1.97
CA TYR A 322 13.27 -11.83 -2.30
C TYR A 322 13.71 -10.90 -1.15
N LEU A 323 14.20 -9.72 -1.51
CA LEU A 323 14.44 -8.62 -0.56
C LEU A 323 13.43 -7.52 -0.84
N HIS A 324 12.70 -7.11 0.20
CA HIS A 324 11.83 -5.95 0.07
C HIS A 324 12.62 -4.69 -0.28
N VAL A 325 12.17 -3.96 -1.29
CA VAL A 325 12.82 -2.69 -1.70
C VAL A 325 12.80 -1.68 -0.55
N GLY A 326 11.68 -1.59 0.17
CA GLY A 326 11.57 -0.77 1.37
C GLY A 326 12.59 -1.12 2.46
N LYS A 327 12.82 -2.42 2.69
CA LYS A 327 13.85 -2.91 3.63
C LYS A 327 15.24 -2.49 3.18
N TYR A 328 15.55 -2.64 1.90
CA TYR A 328 16.83 -2.19 1.33
C TYR A 328 17.03 -0.67 1.47
N VAL A 329 16.03 0.13 1.10
CA VAL A 329 16.06 1.61 1.21
C VAL A 329 16.31 2.03 2.67
N ARG A 330 15.61 1.42 3.63
CA ARG A 330 15.83 1.67 5.06
C ARG A 330 17.28 1.42 5.46
N THR A 331 17.85 0.27 5.08
CA THR A 331 19.23 -0.09 5.42
C THR A 331 20.25 0.82 4.73
N ARG A 332 20.01 1.22 3.48
CA ARG A 332 20.96 1.99 2.65
C ARG A 332 21.03 3.47 3.04
N TYR A 333 19.89 4.10 3.33
CA TYR A 333 19.77 5.54 3.55
C TYR A 333 19.52 5.92 5.02
N GLY A 334 19.12 4.97 5.86
CA GLY A 334 18.84 5.20 7.27
C GLY A 334 17.42 5.69 7.55
N VAL A 335 17.01 5.60 8.83
CA VAL A 335 15.62 5.82 9.27
C VAL A 335 15.20 7.29 9.32
N ARG A 336 16.17 8.22 9.36
CA ARG A 336 15.93 9.68 9.33
C ARG A 336 16.14 10.29 7.94
N SER A 337 16.12 9.49 6.88
CA SER A 337 16.24 10.00 5.51
C SER A 337 14.87 10.29 4.90
N GLY A 338 14.79 11.33 4.06
CA GLY A 338 13.55 11.68 3.36
C GLY A 338 12.99 10.55 2.48
N ILE A 339 13.87 9.82 1.78
CA ILE A 339 13.46 8.67 0.97
C ILE A 339 12.81 7.57 1.81
N CYS A 340 13.30 7.32 3.02
CA CYS A 340 12.74 6.31 3.92
C CYS A 340 11.35 6.76 4.44
N ALA A 341 11.18 8.05 4.74
CA ALA A 341 9.88 8.63 5.08
C ALA A 341 8.86 8.48 3.94
N VAL A 342 9.27 8.73 2.68
CA VAL A 342 8.44 8.52 1.49
C VAL A 342 7.99 7.06 1.37
N PHE A 343 8.92 6.12 1.53
CA PHE A 343 8.63 4.69 1.47
C PHE A 343 7.69 4.22 2.60
N MET A 344 7.88 4.72 3.83
CA MET A 344 6.99 4.44 4.97
C MET A 344 5.58 5.00 4.71
N MET A 345 5.49 6.24 4.23
CA MET A 345 4.21 6.88 3.89
C MET A 345 3.43 6.08 2.84
N ASN A 346 4.11 5.64 1.77
CA ASN A 346 3.51 4.77 0.76
C ASN A 346 3.08 3.42 1.34
N ALA A 347 3.88 2.80 2.22
CA ALA A 347 3.53 1.54 2.86
C ALA A 347 2.27 1.64 3.74
N ILE A 348 2.14 2.73 4.50
CA ILE A 348 0.99 3.00 5.36
C ILE A 348 -0.26 3.27 4.52
N VAL A 349 -0.16 4.09 3.47
CA VAL A 349 -1.28 4.41 2.57
C VAL A 349 -1.78 3.17 1.82
N ASN A 350 -0.86 2.27 1.45
CA ASN A 350 -1.19 0.98 0.85
C ASN A 350 -1.66 -0.08 1.85
N CYS A 351 -1.64 0.21 3.15
CA CYS A 351 -1.96 -0.74 4.22
C CYS A 351 -1.22 -2.07 4.09
N ASN A 352 0.02 -2.08 3.57
CA ASN A 352 0.79 -3.29 3.32
C ASN A 352 1.53 -3.74 4.60
N PRO A 353 1.08 -4.79 5.31
CA PRO A 353 1.62 -5.16 6.61
C PRO A 353 3.06 -5.66 6.51
N ALA A 354 3.41 -6.39 5.44
CA ALA A 354 4.77 -6.86 5.21
C ALA A 354 5.74 -5.68 5.01
N ALA A 355 5.32 -4.66 4.27
CA ALA A 355 6.11 -3.43 4.10
C ALA A 355 6.23 -2.64 5.41
N ILE A 356 5.12 -2.43 6.13
CA ILE A 356 5.09 -1.67 7.40
C ILE A 356 5.95 -2.35 8.48
N HIS A 357 5.94 -3.67 8.54
CA HIS A 357 6.76 -4.44 9.49
C HIS A 357 8.26 -4.17 9.31
N ASN A 358 8.72 -3.95 8.07
CA ASN A 358 10.12 -3.59 7.79
C ASN A 358 10.55 -2.26 8.42
N TYR A 359 9.64 -1.43 8.90
CA TYR A 359 9.93 -0.14 9.53
C TYR A 359 9.66 -0.12 11.04
N SER A 360 8.83 -1.05 11.52
CA SER A 360 8.21 -0.97 12.85
C SER A 360 8.71 -2.05 13.83
N TYR A 361 9.04 -3.25 13.35
CA TYR A 361 9.45 -4.40 14.17
C TYR A 361 10.85 -4.88 13.77
N MET A 362 11.88 -4.38 14.46
CA MET A 362 13.20 -5.03 14.52
C MET A 362 13.74 -4.90 15.94
N ASP A 363 14.58 -5.86 16.34
CA ASP A 363 15.04 -6.28 17.70
C ASP A 363 15.52 -5.21 18.69
N SER A 364 15.56 -3.94 18.29
CA SER A 364 15.83 -2.83 19.20
C SER A 364 14.51 -2.18 19.61
N TRP A 365 14.15 -2.30 20.89
CA TRP A 365 13.15 -1.43 21.54
C TRP A 365 13.58 0.05 21.58
N SER A 366 14.74 0.38 20.98
CA SER A 366 15.22 1.75 20.88
C SER A 366 14.35 2.55 19.89
N PRO A 367 13.73 3.66 20.34
CA PRO A 367 12.98 4.55 19.46
C PRO A 367 13.86 5.22 18.39
N GLU A 368 15.18 5.25 18.58
CA GLU A 368 16.13 5.89 17.64
C GLU A 368 16.27 5.16 16.31
N THR A 369 15.90 3.88 16.25
CA THR A 369 16.01 3.06 15.03
C THR A 369 14.70 2.99 14.23
N ARG A 370 13.65 3.67 14.71
CA ARG A 370 12.34 3.75 14.06
C ARG A 370 12.24 5.02 13.21
N ILE A 371 11.43 4.94 12.16
CA ILE A 371 11.09 6.12 11.37
C ILE A 371 10.01 6.88 12.15
N PRO A 372 10.16 8.20 12.37
CA PRO A 372 9.16 8.97 13.09
C PRO A 372 7.79 8.94 12.41
N ILE A 373 6.74 8.72 13.21
CA ILE A 373 5.35 8.84 12.77
C ILE A 373 4.91 10.31 12.80
N THR A 374 4.02 10.70 11.89
CA THR A 374 3.55 12.09 11.74
C THR A 374 2.03 12.15 11.66
N LEU A 375 1.44 13.29 12.06
CA LEU A 375 -0.01 13.52 11.95
C LEU A 375 -0.48 13.46 10.48
N LYS A 376 0.39 13.84 9.53
CA LYS A 376 0.12 13.72 8.09
C LYS A 376 -0.27 12.30 7.68
N LEU A 377 0.36 11.27 8.25
CA LEU A 377 0.00 9.86 7.98
C LEU A 377 -1.45 9.57 8.37
N PHE A 378 -1.89 10.02 9.55
CA PHE A 378 -3.27 9.87 10.01
C PHE A 378 -4.24 10.66 9.13
N LYS A 379 -3.89 11.87 8.70
CA LYS A 379 -4.72 12.66 7.78
C LYS A 379 -4.89 11.99 6.42
N MET A 380 -3.85 11.35 5.89
CA MET A 380 -3.92 10.59 4.64
C MET A 380 -4.81 9.35 4.77
N LEU A 381 -4.67 8.60 5.87
CA LEU A 381 -5.54 7.46 6.18
C LEU A 381 -7.01 7.88 6.35
N ALA A 382 -7.25 9.01 7.03
CA ALA A 382 -8.57 9.61 7.19
C ALA A 382 -9.19 9.98 5.83
N ARG A 383 -8.42 10.64 4.97
CA ARG A 383 -8.83 11.00 3.60
C ARG A 383 -9.25 9.77 2.77
N LEU A 384 -8.56 8.64 2.96
CA LEU A 384 -8.86 7.38 2.29
C LEU A 384 -9.84 6.48 3.06
N GLY A 385 -10.30 6.88 4.25
CA GLY A 385 -11.18 6.07 5.10
C GLY A 385 -10.57 4.74 5.60
N ARG A 386 -9.24 4.55 5.45
CA ARG A 386 -8.53 3.29 5.77
C ARG A 386 -7.96 3.30 7.18
N SER A 387 -7.97 2.15 7.85
CA SER A 387 -7.15 1.97 9.06
C SER A 387 -5.77 1.45 8.68
N THR A 388 -4.75 1.74 9.48
CA THR A 388 -3.56 0.88 9.47
C THR A 388 -4.00 -0.53 9.86
N GLN A 389 -3.54 -1.53 9.11
CA GLN A 389 -3.69 -2.92 9.53
C GLN A 389 -2.85 -3.11 10.80
N GLY A 390 -3.52 -3.34 11.94
CA GLY A 390 -2.91 -3.42 13.26
C GLY A 390 -2.82 -2.09 14.03
N SER A 391 -2.43 -2.19 15.31
CA SER A 391 -2.32 -1.09 16.25
C SER A 391 -1.00 -0.31 16.16
N ILE A 392 -0.19 -0.54 15.13
CA ILE A 392 1.24 -0.23 15.15
C ILE A 392 1.57 1.25 15.35
N LEU A 393 0.86 2.16 14.66
CA LEU A 393 1.07 3.60 14.85
C LEU A 393 0.63 4.07 16.24
N PHE A 394 -0.41 3.44 16.80
CA PHE A 394 -0.88 3.76 18.14
C PHE A 394 0.03 3.19 19.22
N ASP A 395 0.57 1.98 19.01
CA ASP A 395 1.56 1.38 19.90
C ASP A 395 2.85 2.22 19.93
N ASP A 396 3.25 2.82 18.80
CA ASP A 396 4.36 3.78 18.76
C ASP A 396 4.07 5.03 19.61
N ILE A 397 2.86 5.59 19.54
CA ILE A 397 2.44 6.72 20.39
C ILE A 397 2.48 6.32 21.87
N GLU A 398 1.98 5.14 22.21
CA GLU A 398 2.00 4.63 23.59
C GLU A 398 3.42 4.40 24.11
N ALA A 399 4.33 3.98 23.24
CA ALA A 399 5.76 3.83 23.53
C ALA A 399 6.48 5.18 23.69
N GLY A 400 5.81 6.31 23.42
CA GLY A 400 6.35 7.65 23.63
C GLY A 400 6.89 8.33 22.37
N ALA A 401 6.39 7.96 21.18
CA ALA A 401 6.75 8.63 19.94
C ALA A 401 6.60 10.16 20.02
N GLU A 402 7.60 10.87 19.51
CA GLU A 402 7.57 12.32 19.39
C GLU A 402 6.43 12.79 18.49
N PHE A 403 5.89 13.97 18.79
CA PHE A 403 4.81 14.53 17.99
C PHE A 403 5.37 15.37 16.85
N TYR A 404 5.02 14.99 15.62
CA TYR A 404 5.35 15.70 14.39
C TYR A 404 4.08 15.90 13.55
N PHE A 405 3.88 17.10 13.00
CA PHE A 405 2.81 17.35 12.04
C PHE A 405 3.10 16.69 10.70
N THR A 406 4.33 16.86 10.22
CA THR A 406 4.78 16.45 8.88
C THR A 406 6.23 15.96 8.93
N GLU A 407 6.71 15.36 7.84
CA GLU A 407 8.10 14.92 7.75
C GLU A 407 9.11 16.07 7.83
N GLU A 408 8.68 17.28 7.49
CA GLU A 408 9.47 18.51 7.57
C GLU A 408 9.86 18.91 8.99
N ASP A 409 9.17 18.40 10.01
CA ASP A 409 9.45 18.76 11.40
C ASP A 409 10.67 18.04 11.98
N TYR A 410 11.08 16.91 11.38
CA TYR A 410 12.24 16.12 11.84
C TYR A 410 13.30 15.89 10.77
N LEU A 411 13.02 16.21 9.50
CA LEU A 411 13.97 16.13 8.40
C LEU A 411 14.64 17.48 8.16
N SER A 412 15.92 17.44 7.77
CA SER A 412 16.61 18.65 7.34
C SER A 412 16.11 19.12 5.95
N PRO A 413 16.22 20.41 5.60
CA PRO A 413 15.93 20.89 4.25
C PRO A 413 16.70 20.13 3.17
N GLU A 414 17.92 19.69 3.48
CA GLU A 414 18.74 18.86 2.59
C GLU A 414 18.07 17.50 2.33
N ASP A 415 17.60 16.82 3.38
CA ASP A 415 16.90 15.53 3.26
C ASP A 415 15.59 15.65 2.48
N LEU A 416 14.89 16.78 2.62
CA LEU A 416 13.65 17.07 1.91
C LEU A 416 13.87 17.40 0.43
N SER A 417 15.01 18.00 0.09
CA SER A 417 15.36 18.36 -1.29
C SER A 417 15.69 17.14 -2.16
N GLY A 418 16.04 16.02 -1.55
CA GLY A 418 16.56 14.84 -2.25
C GLY A 418 17.93 15.07 -2.89
N THR A 419 18.53 16.25 -2.74
CA THR A 419 19.88 16.50 -3.22
C THR A 419 20.90 15.92 -2.24
N PRO A 420 21.96 15.25 -2.72
CA PRO A 420 22.97 14.71 -1.83
C PRO A 420 23.60 15.87 -1.04
N GLN A 421 23.77 15.66 0.27
CA GLN A 421 24.68 16.49 1.05
C GLN A 421 26.00 16.52 0.31
N LYS A 422 26.44 17.71 -0.09
CA LYS A 422 27.83 17.94 -0.48
C LYS A 422 28.65 17.76 0.79
N SER A 423 28.92 16.52 1.17
CA SER A 423 29.88 16.24 2.22
C SER A 423 31.19 16.90 1.78
N PHE A 424 31.81 17.62 2.71
CA PHE A 424 32.97 18.48 2.50
C PHE A 424 34.25 17.71 2.10
N VAL A 425 34.14 16.47 1.61
CA VAL A 425 35.25 15.61 1.23
C VAL A 425 35.07 15.11 -0.21
N ALA A 426 35.33 15.99 -1.17
CA ALA A 426 36.12 15.71 -2.37
C ALA A 426 36.12 16.92 -3.31
N LYS A 427 37.28 17.58 -3.41
CA LYS A 427 37.66 18.30 -4.62
C LYS A 427 37.74 17.29 -5.78
N ARG A 428 36.63 17.00 -6.44
CA ARG A 428 36.62 16.26 -7.71
C ARG A 428 35.76 17.00 -8.72
N THR A 429 36.47 17.60 -9.69
CA THR A 429 36.07 17.88 -11.08
C THR A 429 34.56 17.95 -11.34
N LYS A 430 34.07 19.16 -11.64
CA LYS A 430 32.77 19.41 -12.26
C LYS A 430 32.55 18.40 -13.41
N ARG A 431 31.72 17.38 -13.18
CA ARG A 431 31.20 16.55 -14.28
C ARG A 431 29.94 17.22 -14.82
N PRO A 432 29.74 17.24 -16.15
CA PRO A 432 28.54 17.79 -16.74
C PRO A 432 27.32 17.02 -16.26
N ARG A 433 26.27 17.74 -15.85
CA ARG A 433 24.96 17.15 -15.55
C ARG A 433 24.42 16.53 -16.83
N PHE A 434 24.42 15.20 -16.92
CA PHE A 434 23.80 14.47 -18.01
C PHE A 434 22.28 14.55 -17.84
N ARG A 435 21.64 15.42 -18.61
CA ARG A 435 20.19 15.47 -18.74
C ARG A 435 19.81 14.55 -19.90
N ILE A 436 19.66 13.25 -19.63
CA ILE A 436 19.11 12.31 -20.63
C ILE A 436 17.66 12.73 -20.84
N LYS A 437 17.35 13.25 -22.03
CA LYS A 437 15.97 13.50 -22.46
C LYS A 437 15.27 12.15 -22.51
N MET A 438 14.34 11.90 -21.59
CA MET A 438 13.41 10.78 -21.74
C MET A 438 12.68 10.95 -23.08
N VAL A 439 12.74 9.92 -23.92
CA VAL A 439 11.90 9.82 -25.11
C VAL A 439 10.48 9.60 -24.61
N GLN A 440 9.70 10.68 -24.62
CA GLN A 440 8.29 10.66 -24.29
C GLN A 440 7.56 10.22 -25.56
N GLU A 441 7.22 8.94 -25.67
CA GLU A 441 6.52 8.39 -26.83
C GLU A 441 5.12 7.88 -26.44
N TYR A 442 4.14 8.43 -27.16
CA TYR A 442 2.73 8.04 -27.36
C TYR A 442 1.75 8.13 -26.17
N THR A 443 1.27 9.34 -25.89
CA THR A 443 -0.14 9.52 -25.52
C THR A 443 -0.96 9.81 -26.78
N VAL A 444 -1.90 8.91 -27.06
CA VAL A 444 -2.87 9.00 -28.15
C VAL A 444 -3.68 10.29 -28.00
N LYS A 445 -3.65 11.13 -29.03
CA LYS A 445 -4.48 12.34 -29.16
C LYS A 445 -5.91 11.93 -29.51
N THR A 446 -6.87 12.32 -28.68
CA THR A 446 -8.27 12.49 -29.09
C THR A 446 -8.52 13.98 -29.28
N GLU A 447 -8.94 14.36 -30.48
CA GLU A 447 -9.29 15.72 -30.90
C GLU A 447 -10.77 16.04 -30.62
N SER A 448 -11.05 17.31 -30.30
CA SER A 448 -12.29 18.13 -30.47
C SER A 448 -12.52 18.99 -29.22
N SER A 449 -12.82 20.29 -29.22
CA SER A 449 -13.01 21.39 -30.19
C SER A 449 -12.96 22.72 -29.38
N PRO A 450 -12.98 23.94 -29.98
CA PRO A 450 -12.26 25.12 -29.46
C PRO A 450 -13.09 26.27 -28.85
N GLY A 451 -12.43 27.07 -27.98
CA GLY A 451 -12.58 28.53 -27.82
C GLY A 451 -13.31 29.06 -26.56
N PRO A 452 -13.16 30.36 -26.16
CA PRO A 452 -12.17 31.36 -26.57
C PRO A 452 -11.45 32.14 -25.43
N SER A 453 -10.28 32.65 -25.82
CA SER A 453 -9.49 33.82 -25.40
C SER A 453 -10.12 34.90 -24.50
N THR A 454 -9.37 35.34 -23.47
CA THR A 454 -9.20 36.76 -23.12
C THR A 454 -7.77 37.03 -22.62
N LEU A 455 -7.23 38.16 -23.07
CA LEU A 455 -5.85 38.65 -22.93
C LEU A 455 -5.68 39.57 -21.68
N PRO A 456 -4.44 40.01 -21.37
CA PRO A 456 -4.00 40.40 -20.03
C PRO A 456 -4.02 41.92 -19.79
N PHE A 457 -3.84 42.32 -18.52
CA PHE A 457 -3.55 43.70 -18.15
C PHE A 457 -2.28 43.77 -17.30
N GLU A 458 -1.21 44.28 -17.91
CA GLU A 458 -0.04 44.87 -17.25
C GLU A 458 -0.26 46.37 -17.07
N SER A 459 0.10 46.91 -15.91
CA SER A 459 0.69 48.25 -15.71
C SER A 459 0.89 48.45 -14.19
N LEU A 460 2.13 48.39 -13.70
CA LEU A 460 3.10 49.48 -13.53
C LEU A 460 3.00 50.18 -12.17
N ASP A 461 4.01 49.87 -11.36
CA ASP A 461 4.84 50.75 -10.53
C ASP A 461 4.31 52.15 -10.16
N VAL A 462 4.20 52.39 -8.84
CA VAL A 462 4.53 53.68 -8.23
C VAL A 462 5.38 53.46 -6.98
N VAL A 463 6.56 54.06 -7.03
CA VAL A 463 7.57 54.26 -5.98
C VAL A 463 7.14 55.39 -5.04
N GLY A 464 7.51 55.32 -3.76
CA GLY A 464 7.48 56.47 -2.84
C GLY A 464 7.24 56.03 -1.39
N GLU A 465 8.28 55.69 -0.64
CA GLU A 465 9.00 56.57 0.30
C GLU A 465 8.52 56.49 1.75
N SER A 466 9.50 56.18 2.59
CA SER A 466 9.62 56.29 4.04
C SER A 466 8.76 57.33 4.76
N SER A 467 8.17 56.94 5.90
CA SER A 467 8.47 57.64 7.17
C SER A 467 7.98 56.88 8.40
N SER A 468 8.82 56.93 9.41
CA SER A 468 8.64 56.40 10.76
C SER A 468 7.50 57.09 11.52
N SER A 469 6.77 56.34 12.35
CA SER A 469 6.55 56.75 13.74
C SER A 469 5.94 55.62 14.58
N ARG A 470 6.66 55.23 15.63
CA ARG A 470 6.18 54.46 16.77
C ARG A 470 5.29 55.36 17.65
N PRO A 471 4.38 54.78 18.44
CA PRO A 471 4.17 55.26 19.79
C PRO A 471 4.44 54.17 20.84
N ARG A 472 5.23 54.58 21.84
CA ARG A 472 5.57 53.87 23.08
C ARG A 472 4.46 54.05 24.15
N PRO A 473 4.51 53.31 25.27
CA PRO A 473 3.35 52.91 26.06
C PRO A 473 2.91 53.92 27.12
N ARG A 474 1.59 53.98 27.36
CA ARG A 474 0.99 54.69 28.50
C ARG A 474 0.98 53.79 29.75
N ARG A 475 1.49 54.35 30.84
CA ARG A 475 1.59 53.79 32.19
C ARG A 475 0.57 54.52 33.07
N SER A 476 -0.28 53.79 33.77
CA SER A 476 -1.03 54.26 34.96
C SER A 476 -1.32 53.04 35.83
N THR A 477 -0.56 52.75 36.90
CA THR A 477 -0.78 53.20 38.29
C THR A 477 -2.22 53.04 38.77
N ALA A 478 -2.49 51.95 39.49
CA ALA A 478 -3.61 51.83 40.40
C ALA A 478 -3.12 51.33 41.77
N SER A 479 -3.45 52.15 42.76
CA SER A 479 -3.13 52.11 44.19
C SER A 479 -3.61 50.83 44.88
N LYS A 480 -2.74 50.19 45.67
CA LYS A 480 -3.13 49.26 46.74
C LYS A 480 -2.94 49.98 48.08
N LYS A 481 -4.05 50.19 48.81
CA LYS A 481 -4.07 50.49 50.24
C LYS A 481 -4.42 49.19 50.97
N SER A 482 -3.54 48.73 51.84
CA SER A 482 -3.89 47.75 52.88
C SER A 482 -3.25 48.25 54.18
N TYR A 483 -4.11 48.46 55.17
CA TYR A 483 -3.80 48.93 56.51
C TYR A 483 -2.89 47.93 57.24
N ALA A 484 -1.96 48.46 58.01
CA ALA A 484 -1.20 47.73 59.03
C ALA A 484 -2.01 47.72 60.34
N ILE A 485 -2.10 46.56 60.98
CA ILE A 485 -2.50 46.40 62.39
C ILE A 485 -1.34 45.67 63.06
N PRO A 486 -0.65 46.27 64.07
CA PRO A 486 0.37 45.59 64.85
C PRO A 486 -0.22 44.81 66.03
N ASP A 487 0.53 43.77 66.41
CA ASP A 487 0.57 43.05 67.69
C ASP A 487 -0.58 42.10 68.06
N SER A 488 -0.29 40.80 67.92
CA SER A 488 -0.44 39.85 69.03
C SER A 488 0.44 38.63 68.78
N ASP A 489 1.46 38.53 69.63
CA ASP A 489 2.33 37.40 69.90
C ASP A 489 1.51 36.32 70.66
N ASP A 490 1.41 35.08 70.15
CA ASP A 490 1.47 33.87 70.98
C ASP A 490 1.43 32.57 70.16
N ASP A 491 2.12 31.57 70.71
CA ASP A 491 2.12 30.14 70.42
C ASP A 491 2.88 29.60 69.19
N ALA A 492 4.14 29.29 69.49
CA ALA A 492 4.86 28.15 68.94
C ALA A 492 4.05 26.85 69.02
N ILE A 493 4.11 26.04 67.96
CA ILE A 493 4.37 24.58 67.94
C ILE A 493 3.76 23.96 66.66
N ALA A 494 4.63 23.24 65.93
CA ALA A 494 4.37 22.28 64.85
C ALA A 494 4.25 22.83 63.41
N ASP A 495 5.39 22.99 62.73
CA ASP A 495 5.46 23.00 61.26
C ASP A 495 6.83 22.47 60.76
N GLU A 496 7.08 21.16 60.91
CA GLU A 496 8.13 20.47 60.11
C GLU A 496 7.51 19.59 59.01
N GLN A 497 6.17 19.47 58.98
CA GLN A 497 5.45 18.66 57.98
C GLN A 497 4.95 19.49 56.79
N ASP A 498 4.77 20.81 56.96
CA ASP A 498 4.26 21.70 55.91
C ASP A 498 5.35 22.18 54.93
N ASP A 499 6.62 22.25 55.36
CA ASP A 499 7.75 22.54 54.46
C ASP A 499 7.96 21.44 53.41
N MET A 500 7.67 20.18 53.73
CA MET A 500 7.75 19.06 52.79
C MET A 500 6.61 19.11 51.75
N VAL A 501 5.41 19.52 52.15
CA VAL A 501 4.24 19.71 51.26
C VAL A 501 4.42 20.96 50.38
N GLN A 502 5.02 22.02 50.90
CA GLN A 502 5.39 23.21 50.13
C GLN A 502 6.54 22.94 49.14
N HIS A 503 7.53 22.11 49.49
CA HIS A 503 8.58 21.70 48.55
C HIS A 503 8.05 20.78 47.42
N VAL A 504 7.11 19.87 47.71
CA VAL A 504 6.47 19.01 46.68
C VAL A 504 5.54 19.84 45.77
N SER A 505 4.78 20.78 46.33
CA SER A 505 3.89 21.65 45.56
C SER A 505 4.63 22.76 44.78
N ALA A 506 5.80 23.20 45.24
CA ALA A 506 6.67 24.11 44.49
C ALA A 506 7.34 23.43 43.29
N HIS A 507 7.66 22.13 43.37
CA HIS A 507 8.11 21.35 42.21
C HIS A 507 6.99 21.11 41.18
N ALA A 508 5.72 21.05 41.60
CA ALA A 508 4.55 20.90 40.73
C ALA A 508 4.18 22.18 39.94
N LYS A 509 4.68 23.36 40.36
CA LYS A 509 4.44 24.65 39.68
C LYS A 509 5.43 24.95 38.54
N LYS A 510 6.38 24.05 38.25
CA LYS A 510 7.17 24.13 37.01
C LYS A 510 6.23 23.85 35.84
N ARG A 511 5.89 24.90 35.07
CA ARG A 511 5.13 24.89 33.81
C ARG A 511 4.90 23.46 33.27
N LYS A 512 3.69 22.92 33.42
CA LYS A 512 3.28 21.65 32.78
C LYS A 512 3.56 21.75 31.28
N VAL A 513 4.67 21.19 30.84
CA VAL A 513 4.98 21.06 29.41
C VAL A 513 4.10 19.94 28.90
N GLU A 514 3.22 20.24 27.94
CA GLU A 514 2.35 19.26 27.28
C GLU A 514 3.20 18.08 26.77
N SER A 515 2.88 16.87 27.25
CA SER A 515 3.58 15.67 26.85
C SER A 515 3.36 15.37 25.37
N ASN A 516 4.28 14.65 24.72
CA ASN A 516 4.07 14.22 23.32
C ASN A 516 2.77 13.42 23.15
N MET A 517 2.43 12.57 24.13
CA MET A 517 1.19 11.80 24.09
C MET A 517 -0.05 12.69 24.22
N GLN A 518 0.00 13.76 25.03
CA GLN A 518 -1.08 14.76 25.11
C GLN A 518 -1.26 15.50 23.77
N LYS A 519 -0.16 15.90 23.11
CA LYS A 519 -0.22 16.51 21.76
C LYS A 519 -0.86 15.56 20.74
N TRP A 520 -0.46 14.29 20.75
CA TRP A 520 -1.07 13.25 19.91
C TRP A 520 -2.57 13.13 20.19
N ILE A 521 -2.98 12.96 21.45
CA ILE A 521 -4.39 12.84 21.84
C ILE A 521 -5.20 14.07 21.39
N LYS A 522 -4.67 15.28 21.58
CA LYS A 522 -5.31 16.53 21.18
C LYS A 522 -5.57 16.59 19.67
N HIS A 523 -4.55 16.33 18.86
CA HIS A 523 -4.66 16.41 17.40
C HIS A 523 -5.47 15.24 16.80
N LEU A 524 -5.34 14.03 17.34
CA LEU A 524 -6.15 12.88 16.95
C LEU A 524 -7.63 13.05 17.36
N THR A 525 -7.91 13.70 18.48
CA THR A 525 -9.29 14.06 18.87
C THR A 525 -9.89 15.06 17.89
N ALA A 526 -9.14 16.08 17.46
CA ALA A 526 -9.60 17.02 16.44
C ALA A 526 -9.91 16.32 15.11
N LEU A 527 -9.00 15.43 14.66
CA LEU A 527 -9.20 14.65 13.45
C LEU A 527 -10.42 13.71 13.54
N MET A 528 -10.65 13.09 14.71
CA MET A 528 -11.83 12.26 14.94
C MET A 528 -13.13 13.06 14.79
N LYS A 529 -13.20 14.28 15.35
CA LYS A 529 -14.37 15.18 15.21
C LYS A 529 -14.63 15.56 13.75
N GLU A 530 -13.58 15.81 12.98
CA GLU A 530 -13.70 16.06 11.53
C GLU A 530 -14.28 14.85 10.78
N GLU A 531 -13.82 13.64 11.09
CA GLU A 531 -14.33 12.41 10.48
C GLU A 531 -15.77 12.08 10.90
N GLU A 532 -16.14 12.35 12.16
CA GLU A 532 -17.53 12.25 12.61
C GLU A 532 -18.45 13.22 11.88
N LYS A 533 -17.98 14.44 11.60
CA LYS A 533 -18.70 15.43 10.79
C LYS A 533 -18.92 14.91 9.37
N LYS A 534 -17.88 14.37 8.71
CA LYS A 534 -17.99 13.75 7.38
C LYS A 534 -18.98 12.58 7.37
N TYR A 535 -18.92 11.71 8.38
CA TYR A 535 -19.86 10.59 8.52
C TYR A 535 -21.31 11.07 8.70
N LYS A 536 -21.56 12.07 9.57
CA LYS A 536 -22.89 12.67 9.75
C LYS A 536 -23.40 13.29 8.45
N GLU A 537 -22.53 13.98 7.72
CA GLU A 537 -22.87 14.56 6.42
C GLU A 537 -23.21 13.49 5.37
N LYS A 538 -22.40 12.44 5.25
CA LYS A 538 -22.66 11.30 4.36
C LYS A 538 -23.99 10.61 4.71
N LYS A 539 -24.24 10.37 6.00
CA LYS A 539 -25.51 9.83 6.49
C LYS A 539 -26.69 10.71 6.10
N ARG A 540 -26.58 12.04 6.27
CA ARG A 540 -27.62 13.00 5.88
C ARG A 540 -27.88 12.97 4.37
N ARG A 541 -26.83 12.93 3.53
CA ARG A 541 -26.97 12.86 2.07
C ARG A 541 -27.67 11.57 1.63
N MET A 542 -27.26 10.41 2.16
CA MET A 542 -27.88 9.13 1.83
C MET A 542 -29.35 9.06 2.28
N GLN A 543 -29.67 9.58 3.46
CA GLN A 543 -31.06 9.65 3.93
C GLN A 543 -31.93 10.58 3.07
N ALA A 544 -31.37 11.69 2.57
CA ALA A 544 -32.07 12.57 1.65
C ALA A 544 -32.33 11.92 0.28
N SER A 545 -31.43 11.05 -0.19
CA SER A 545 -31.55 10.41 -1.50
C SER A 545 -32.39 9.12 -1.52
N SER A 546 -32.68 8.49 -0.37
CA SER A 546 -33.26 7.14 -0.31
C SER A 546 -34.73 7.05 0.13
N GLY A 547 -35.43 8.18 0.25
CA GLY A 547 -36.83 8.20 0.70
C GLY A 547 -37.01 7.58 2.09
N ASP A 548 -38.16 6.95 2.36
CA ASP A 548 -38.52 6.36 3.67
C ASP A 548 -37.69 5.12 4.07
N ASN A 549 -36.82 4.63 3.19
CA ASN A 549 -35.96 3.50 3.50
C ASN A 549 -34.76 3.93 4.36
N LYS A 550 -34.75 3.47 5.62
CA LYS A 550 -33.65 3.69 6.57
C LYS A 550 -32.39 2.94 6.15
N LEU A 551 -31.64 3.46 5.17
CA LEU A 551 -30.34 2.92 4.80
C LEU A 551 -29.33 3.11 5.94
N ARG A 552 -28.65 2.02 6.31
CA ARG A 552 -27.60 2.02 7.34
C ARG A 552 -26.27 2.45 6.71
N VAL A 553 -25.84 3.68 6.99
CA VAL A 553 -24.48 4.13 6.63
C VAL A 553 -23.49 3.59 7.66
N THR A 554 -22.48 2.86 7.20
CA THR A 554 -21.41 2.31 8.05
C THR A 554 -20.33 3.37 8.31
N ARG A 555 -19.71 3.32 9.50
CA ARG A 555 -18.53 4.16 9.80
C ARG A 555 -17.32 3.64 9.01
N SER A 556 -16.47 4.55 8.54
CA SER A 556 -15.20 4.17 7.89
C SER A 556 -14.34 3.31 8.82
N GLU A 557 -13.45 2.50 8.24
CA GLU A 557 -12.48 1.72 9.02
C GLU A 557 -11.59 2.63 9.87
N PHE A 558 -11.15 3.75 9.27
CA PHE A 558 -10.38 4.77 9.98
C PHE A 558 -11.11 5.29 11.22
N LEU A 559 -12.37 5.73 11.09
CA LEU A 559 -13.11 6.31 12.22
C LEU A 559 -13.35 5.28 13.34
N ARG A 560 -13.65 4.03 12.98
CA ARG A 560 -13.80 2.93 13.96
C ARG A 560 -12.49 2.68 14.71
N SER A 561 -11.39 2.55 13.97
CA SER A 561 -10.05 2.32 14.52
C SER A 561 -9.59 3.47 15.43
N LEU A 562 -9.71 4.71 14.94
CA LEU A 562 -9.33 5.91 15.69
C LEU A 562 -10.14 6.06 16.98
N SER A 563 -11.45 5.82 16.94
CA SER A 563 -12.30 5.89 18.15
C SER A 563 -11.85 4.91 19.22
N PHE A 564 -11.53 3.67 18.83
CA PHE A 564 -11.07 2.62 19.73
C PHE A 564 -9.70 2.95 20.32
N HIS A 565 -8.72 3.30 19.48
CA HIS A 565 -7.36 3.55 19.92
C HIS A 565 -7.21 4.86 20.70
N LEU A 566 -8.01 5.89 20.41
CA LEU A 566 -7.96 7.15 21.15
C LEU A 566 -8.42 6.97 22.61
N GLN A 567 -9.41 6.10 22.87
CA GLN A 567 -9.79 5.72 24.23
C GLN A 567 -8.64 5.01 24.96
N ARG A 568 -7.92 4.12 24.25
CA ARG A 568 -6.74 3.42 24.79
C ARG A 568 -5.62 4.40 25.13
N LEU A 569 -5.31 5.35 24.24
CA LEU A 569 -4.31 6.40 24.46
C LEU A 569 -4.64 7.28 25.67
N ARG A 570 -5.90 7.72 25.82
CA ARG A 570 -6.34 8.52 26.98
C ARG A 570 -6.17 7.77 28.30
N LYS A 571 -6.48 6.47 28.33
CA LYS A 571 -6.25 5.62 29.51
C LYS A 571 -4.77 5.50 29.84
N SER A 572 -3.92 5.29 28.82
CA SER A 572 -2.47 5.22 28.98
C SER A 572 -1.88 6.53 29.50
N ASP A 573 -2.32 7.68 28.96
CA ASP A 573 -1.91 9.01 29.44
C ASP A 573 -2.31 9.25 30.90
N LYS A 574 -3.57 8.95 31.26
CA LYS A 574 -4.05 9.07 32.64
C LYS A 574 -3.22 8.21 33.60
N ALA A 575 -2.94 6.95 33.24
CA ALA A 575 -2.12 6.06 34.05
C ALA A 575 -0.68 6.58 34.23
N LYS A 576 -0.04 7.08 33.16
CA LYS A 576 1.31 7.67 33.25
C LYS A 576 1.33 8.95 34.10
N ARG A 577 0.31 9.80 34.01
CA ARG A 577 0.18 11.00 34.85
C ARG A 577 0.00 10.64 36.32
N GLN A 578 -0.86 9.66 36.62
CA GLN A 578 -1.06 9.17 37.98
C GLN A 578 0.24 8.60 38.58
N GLN A 579 1.06 7.92 37.78
CA GLN A 579 2.37 7.43 38.21
C GLN A 579 3.37 8.57 38.50
N LEU A 580 3.35 9.65 37.72
CA LEU A 580 4.33 10.76 37.86
C LEU A 580 3.96 11.77 38.94
N TYR A 581 2.67 12.02 39.13
CA TYR A 581 2.17 13.14 39.94
C TYR A 581 1.21 12.73 41.06
N GLY A 582 0.93 11.42 41.23
CA GLY A 582 0.05 10.89 42.28
C GLY A 582 -1.41 10.72 41.87
N LEU A 583 -2.23 10.14 42.76
CA LEU A 583 -3.65 9.86 42.52
C LEU A 583 -4.51 11.13 42.47
N ASP A 584 -4.04 12.23 43.06
CA ASP A 584 -4.75 13.52 43.16
C ASP A 584 -4.54 14.44 41.95
N VAL A 585 -3.99 13.93 40.86
CA VAL A 585 -3.89 14.68 39.60
C VAL A 585 -5.30 14.93 39.10
N PRO A 586 -5.73 16.21 39.00
CA PRO A 586 -7.02 16.52 38.41
C PRO A 586 -7.09 15.89 37.03
N ASP A 587 -8.22 15.27 36.71
CA ASP A 587 -8.59 14.97 35.34
C ASP A 587 -8.76 16.33 34.64
N GLU A 588 -7.65 16.95 34.24
CA GLU A 588 -7.64 18.01 33.26
C GLU A 588 -8.06 17.34 31.94
N ASP A 589 -9.38 17.19 31.78
CA ASP A 589 -10.00 16.94 30.51
C ASP A 589 -9.62 18.10 29.60
N HIS A 590 -8.49 17.95 28.90
CA HIS A 590 -8.16 18.77 27.73
C HIS A 590 -9.11 18.49 26.55
N SER A 591 -10.26 17.87 26.81
CA SER A 591 -11.44 17.81 25.96
C SER A 591 -12.53 18.70 26.55
N SER A 592 -12.32 20.02 26.53
CA SER A 592 -13.43 20.98 26.58
C SER A 592 -14.23 20.86 25.28
N GLY A 593 -15.13 19.90 25.25
CA GLY A 593 -16.10 19.67 24.22
C GLY A 593 -17.20 18.85 24.86
N GLU A 594 -18.16 19.58 25.44
CA GLU A 594 -19.50 19.14 25.83
C GLU A 594 -19.97 17.99 24.93
N ASP A 595 -20.06 16.76 25.45
CA ASP A 595 -20.91 15.67 24.91
C ASP A 595 -20.76 14.30 25.64
N ASP A 596 -20.27 14.26 26.89
CA ASP A 596 -20.42 13.07 27.74
C ASP A 596 -21.59 13.25 28.73
N GLU A 597 -22.77 13.64 28.23
CA GLU A 597 -24.04 13.49 28.97
C GLU A 597 -24.59 12.07 28.75
N TYR A 598 -23.87 11.08 29.26
CA TYR A 598 -24.43 9.74 29.43
C TYR A 598 -25.28 9.76 30.69
N HIS A 599 -26.56 10.10 30.55
CA HIS A 599 -27.55 9.80 31.58
C HIS A 599 -27.58 8.29 31.83
N ALA A 600 -26.97 7.86 32.93
CA ALA A 600 -27.25 6.57 33.52
C ALA A 600 -28.73 6.55 33.93
N THR A 601 -29.59 5.98 33.09
CA THR A 601 -30.98 5.74 33.45
C THR A 601 -31.00 4.79 34.65
N SER A 602 -31.27 5.35 35.83
CA SER A 602 -31.49 4.56 37.03
C SER A 602 -32.75 3.71 36.80
N ARG A 603 -32.58 2.39 36.72
CA ARG A 603 -33.70 1.47 36.71
C ARG A 603 -34.41 1.60 38.05
N LYS A 604 -35.57 2.27 38.07
CA LYS A 604 -36.50 2.27 39.20
C LYS A 604 -36.87 0.81 39.53
N ARG A 605 -36.39 0.33 40.67
CA ARG A 605 -36.87 -0.89 41.34
C ARG A 605 -38.38 -0.74 41.53
N ARG A 606 -39.15 -1.56 40.81
CA ARG A 606 -40.59 -1.72 41.05
C ARG A 606 -40.74 -2.36 42.44
N ARG A 607 -41.35 -1.63 43.39
CA ARG A 607 -41.81 -2.20 44.66
C ARG A 607 -42.94 -3.18 44.34
N VAL A 608 -42.80 -4.40 44.83
CA VAL A 608 -43.87 -5.38 44.94
C VAL A 608 -44.79 -4.90 46.07
N ASN A 609 -46.08 -4.80 45.78
CA ASN A 609 -47.16 -4.91 46.75
C ASN A 609 -48.05 -6.06 46.29
#